data_AF-A0A210QKY2-F1
#
_entry.id   AF-A0A210QKY2-F1
#
_cell.length_a   1.000
_cell.length_b   1.000
_cell.length_c   1.000
_cell.angle_alpha   90.00
_cell.angle_beta   90.00
_cell.angle_gamma   90.00
#
_symmetry.space_group_name_H-M   'P 1'
#
loop_
_entity.id
_entity.type
_entity.pdbx_description
1 polymer ?
#
loop_
_entity_poly.entity_id
_entity_poly.type
_entity_poly.pdbx_seq_one_letter_code
_entity_poly.pdbx_strand_id
1 'polypeptide(L)'
;MNTRANPNRTNRLLSRPGNRMHSEKRASLLGAERRFRRSCEQIVLFNQRIEELQVRYDKAKQTSNCPFRYNLRLKLAVVEGLRNVYNDYARGKAKMVADLRQELFGEIVRIVADDDDYAASEASTESND
;
A
#
# COMPACT_ATOMS: atom_id res chain seq x y z
N MET A 1 -12.77 -65.33 -2.96
CA MET A 1 -13.78 -64.49 -2.29
C MET A 1 -13.26 -63.06 -2.29
N ASN A 2 -13.91 -62.17 -3.04
CA ASN A 2 -13.45 -60.80 -3.33
C ASN A 2 -13.60 -59.86 -2.12
N THR A 3 -12.50 -59.21 -1.71
CA THR A 3 -12.52 -58.05 -0.81
C THR A 3 -12.92 -56.80 -1.61
N ARG A 4 -14.21 -56.46 -1.55
CA ARG A 4 -14.75 -55.23 -2.16
C ARG A 4 -14.34 -54.03 -1.29
N ALA A 5 -13.30 -53.30 -1.72
CA ALA A 5 -12.90 -52.05 -1.09
C ALA A 5 -14.05 -51.03 -1.18
N ASN A 6 -14.48 -50.53 -0.02
CA ASN A 6 -15.56 -49.58 0.15
C ASN A 6 -15.15 -48.18 -0.39
N PRO A 7 -15.81 -47.63 -1.41
CA PRO A 7 -15.44 -46.35 -2.02
C PRO A 7 -15.81 -45.10 -1.18
N ASN A 8 -16.48 -45.24 -0.03
CA ASN A 8 -17.02 -44.10 0.74
C ASN A 8 -16.13 -43.59 1.89
N ARG A 9 -14.86 -43.99 1.99
CA ARG A 9 -13.98 -43.58 3.11
C ARG A 9 -13.06 -42.39 2.86
N THR A 10 -12.93 -41.91 1.62
CA THR A 10 -11.89 -40.92 1.26
C THR A 10 -12.33 -39.46 1.33
N ASN A 11 -13.62 -39.15 1.50
CA ASN A 11 -14.12 -37.76 1.38
C ASN A 11 -14.50 -37.04 2.68
N ARG A 12 -14.30 -37.64 3.87
CA ARG A 12 -14.65 -36.98 5.16
C ARG A 12 -13.55 -36.13 5.78
N LEU A 13 -12.31 -36.21 5.31
CA LEU A 13 -11.19 -35.44 5.88
C LEU A 13 -11.01 -34.04 5.26
N LEU A 14 -11.69 -33.74 4.16
CA LEU A 14 -11.66 -32.44 3.47
C LEU A 14 -12.65 -31.39 4.07
N SER A 15 -13.36 -31.74 5.14
CA SER A 15 -14.46 -30.91 5.68
C SER A 15 -14.34 -30.62 7.18
N ARG A 16 -13.12 -30.50 7.72
CA ARG A 16 -12.93 -29.93 9.07
C ARG A 16 -12.95 -28.39 8.98
N PRO A 17 -13.86 -27.69 9.69
CA PRO A 17 -13.98 -26.22 9.62
C PRO A 17 -12.64 -25.50 9.85
N GLY A 18 -11.82 -26.01 10.78
CA GLY A 18 -10.51 -25.44 11.08
C GLY A 18 -9.51 -25.47 9.92
N ASN A 19 -9.60 -26.44 9.02
CA ASN A 19 -8.66 -26.55 7.89
C ASN A 19 -9.01 -25.57 6.75
N ARG A 20 -10.30 -25.25 6.58
CA ARG A 20 -10.76 -24.26 5.58
C ARG A 20 -10.40 -22.85 6.00
N MET A 21 -10.66 -22.48 7.25
CA MET A 21 -10.30 -21.16 7.81
C MET A 21 -8.81 -20.88 7.71
N HIS A 22 -7.96 -21.86 7.97
CA HIS A 22 -6.51 -21.71 7.87
C HIS A 22 -6.03 -21.54 6.41
N SER A 23 -6.71 -22.15 5.45
CA SER A 23 -6.44 -21.98 4.02
C SER A 23 -6.87 -20.59 3.52
N GLU A 24 -8.04 -20.11 3.94
CA GLU A 24 -8.57 -18.80 3.57
C GLU A 24 -7.71 -17.64 4.13
N LYS A 25 -7.25 -17.79 5.39
CA LYS A 25 -6.33 -16.84 6.01
C LYS A 25 -4.98 -16.78 5.30
N ARG A 26 -4.43 -17.93 4.86
CA ARG A 26 -3.20 -17.97 4.04
C ARG A 26 -3.40 -17.28 2.69
N ALA A 27 -4.52 -17.49 2.02
CA ALA A 27 -4.83 -16.80 0.77
C ALA A 27 -4.98 -15.28 0.99
N SER A 28 -5.62 -14.88 2.08
CA SER A 28 -5.74 -13.48 2.49
C SER A 28 -4.38 -12.84 2.77
N LEU A 29 -3.47 -13.55 3.45
CA LEU A 29 -2.12 -13.09 3.74
C LEU A 29 -1.35 -12.82 2.45
N LEU A 30 -1.29 -13.80 1.54
CA LEU A 30 -0.63 -13.64 0.24
C LEU A 30 -1.22 -12.47 -0.57
N GLY A 31 -2.56 -12.30 -0.49
CA GLY A 31 -3.25 -11.20 -1.12
C GLY A 31 -2.94 -9.84 -0.48
N ALA A 32 -2.77 -9.77 0.83
CA ALA A 32 -2.42 -8.55 1.55
C ALA A 32 -0.96 -8.15 1.29
N GLU A 33 -0.03 -9.10 1.35
CA GLU A 33 1.40 -8.89 1.04
C GLU A 33 1.62 -8.38 -0.39
N ARG A 34 0.93 -8.99 -1.36
CA ARG A 34 1.02 -8.56 -2.76
C ARG A 34 0.53 -7.12 -2.94
N ARG A 35 -0.57 -6.76 -2.28
CA ARG A 35 -1.14 -5.40 -2.36
C ARG A 35 -0.24 -4.39 -1.66
N PHE A 36 0.27 -4.72 -0.47
CA PHE A 36 1.23 -3.90 0.25
C PHE A 36 2.46 -3.58 -0.62
N ARG A 37 3.10 -4.62 -1.17
CA ARG A 37 4.27 -4.44 -2.05
C ARG A 37 3.98 -3.54 -3.24
N ARG A 38 2.87 -3.80 -3.95
CA ARG A 38 2.45 -2.96 -5.08
C ARG A 38 2.23 -1.50 -4.67
N SER A 39 1.66 -1.26 -3.49
CA SER A 39 1.46 0.10 -3.00
C SER A 39 2.79 0.80 -2.71
N CYS A 40 3.76 0.11 -2.11
CA CYS A 40 5.12 0.64 -1.95
C CYS A 40 5.77 0.97 -3.31
N GLU A 41 5.64 0.08 -4.31
CA GLU A 41 6.11 0.35 -5.67
C GLU A 41 5.46 1.59 -6.27
N GLN A 42 4.15 1.77 -6.11
CA GLN A 42 3.45 2.97 -6.59
C GLN A 42 3.91 4.25 -5.87
N ILE A 43 4.14 4.20 -4.55
CA ILE A 43 4.65 5.36 -3.79
C ILE A 43 6.00 5.83 -4.36
N VAL A 44 6.92 4.90 -4.66
CA VAL A 44 8.21 5.23 -5.28
C VAL A 44 8.02 5.91 -6.65
N LEU A 45 7.12 5.40 -7.48
CA LEU A 45 6.82 6.00 -8.79
C LEU A 45 6.20 7.40 -8.66
N PHE A 46 5.32 7.62 -7.67
CA PHE A 46 4.76 8.95 -7.43
C PHE A 46 5.82 9.94 -6.94
N ASN A 47 6.75 9.52 -6.09
CA ASN A 47 7.86 10.37 -5.64
C ASN A 47 8.73 10.82 -6.83
N GLN A 48 9.13 9.89 -7.69
CA GLN A 48 9.85 10.23 -8.94
C GLN A 48 9.05 11.22 -9.79
N ARG A 49 7.73 11.01 -9.90
CA ARG A 49 6.88 11.89 -10.69
C ARG A 49 6.75 13.30 -10.09
N ILE A 50 6.71 13.41 -8.77
CA ILE A 50 6.70 14.70 -8.06
C ILE A 50 8.01 15.45 -8.37
N GLU A 51 9.16 14.79 -8.24
CA GLU A 51 10.47 15.38 -8.55
C GLU A 51 10.53 15.91 -9.99
N GLU A 52 10.10 15.11 -10.97
CA GLU A 52 10.05 15.52 -12.38
C GLU A 52 9.12 16.73 -12.64
N LEU A 53 7.98 16.80 -11.93
CA LEU A 53 7.04 17.91 -12.05
C LEU A 53 7.60 19.16 -11.38
N GLN A 54 8.28 19.02 -10.25
CA GLN A 54 8.91 20.09 -9.51
C GLN A 54 10.00 20.76 -10.35
N VAL A 55 10.90 19.97 -10.97
CA VAL A 55 11.94 20.50 -11.87
C VAL A 55 11.33 21.31 -13.03
N ARG A 56 10.20 20.85 -13.59
CA ARG A 56 9.50 21.61 -14.65
C ARG A 56 8.82 22.86 -14.13
N TYR A 57 8.26 22.80 -12.93
CA TYR A 57 7.64 23.95 -12.27
C TYR A 57 8.67 25.04 -12.01
N ASP A 58 9.85 24.68 -11.51
CA ASP A 58 10.93 25.62 -11.21
C ASP A 58 11.45 26.31 -12.49
N LYS A 59 11.58 25.55 -13.59
CA LYS A 59 11.89 26.11 -14.92
C LYS A 59 10.80 27.06 -15.43
N ALA A 60 9.52 26.72 -15.23
CA ALA A 60 8.40 27.57 -15.60
C ALA A 60 8.33 28.86 -14.76
N LYS A 61 8.76 28.78 -13.49
CA LYS A 61 8.88 29.94 -12.59
C LYS A 61 9.95 30.91 -13.08
N GLN A 62 11.10 30.41 -13.53
CA GLN A 62 12.18 31.23 -14.09
C GLN A 62 11.81 31.92 -15.40
N THR A 63 10.91 31.32 -16.19
CA THR A 63 10.51 31.83 -17.52
C THR A 63 9.21 32.65 -17.50
N SER A 64 8.67 32.97 -16.31
CA SER A 64 7.42 33.74 -16.11
C SER A 64 6.19 33.22 -16.87
N ASN A 65 6.13 31.92 -17.17
CA ASN A 65 5.01 31.31 -17.88
C ASN A 65 3.86 30.96 -16.92
N CYS A 66 3.02 31.94 -16.59
CA CYS A 66 1.96 31.84 -15.58
C CYS A 66 0.94 30.72 -15.83
N PRO A 67 0.35 30.53 -17.03
CA PRO A 67 -0.60 29.44 -17.27
C PRO A 67 0.04 28.06 -17.11
N PHE A 68 1.29 27.90 -17.57
CA PHE A 68 2.01 26.64 -17.46
C PHE A 68 2.36 26.30 -16.01
N ARG A 69 2.76 27.30 -15.21
CA ARG A 69 2.97 27.14 -13.75
C ARG A 69 1.71 26.66 -13.04
N TYR A 70 0.56 27.25 -13.35
CA TYR A 70 -0.71 26.85 -12.72
C TYR A 70 -1.06 25.40 -13.06
N ASN A 71 -0.91 25.00 -14.33
CA ASN A 71 -1.13 23.62 -14.74
C ASN A 71 -0.20 22.62 -14.02
N LEU A 72 1.08 22.98 -13.86
CA LEU A 72 2.05 22.15 -13.13
C LEU A 72 1.70 22.05 -11.65
N ARG A 73 1.26 23.14 -11.02
CA ARG A 73 0.80 23.14 -9.62
C ARG A 73 -0.40 22.21 -9.42
N LEU A 74 -1.38 22.24 -10.32
CA LEU A 74 -2.52 21.32 -10.26
C LEU A 74 -2.07 19.86 -10.39
N LYS A 75 -1.12 19.57 -11.29
CA LYS A 75 -0.56 18.21 -11.45
C LYS A 75 0.20 17.75 -10.21
N LEU A 76 1.01 18.61 -9.61
CA LEU A 76 1.73 18.32 -8.35
C LEU A 76 0.73 17.93 -7.25
N ALA A 77 -0.27 18.78 -6.99
CA ALA A 77 -1.28 18.53 -5.95
C ALA A 77 -2.01 17.19 -6.13
N VAL A 78 -2.37 16.83 -7.38
CA VAL A 78 -3.03 15.55 -7.67
C VAL A 78 -2.10 14.36 -7.40
N VAL A 79 -0.83 14.43 -7.83
CA VAL A 79 0.13 13.33 -7.65
C VAL A 79 0.50 13.16 -6.18
N GLU A 80 0.70 14.24 -5.43
CA GLU A 80 0.93 14.21 -3.98
C GLU A 80 -0.27 13.61 -3.24
N GLY A 81 -1.49 14.01 -3.60
CA GLY A 81 -2.71 13.42 -3.06
C GLY A 81 -2.80 11.91 -3.32
N LEU A 82 -2.49 11.46 -4.54
CA LEU A 82 -2.46 10.03 -4.87
C LEU A 82 -1.40 9.27 -4.06
N ARG A 83 -0.19 9.81 -3.95
CA ARG A 83 0.87 9.23 -3.10
C ARG A 83 0.39 9.04 -1.67
N ASN A 84 -0.27 10.05 -1.09
CA ASN A 84 -0.76 10.00 0.28
C ASN A 84 -1.84 8.92 0.46
N VAL A 85 -2.78 8.79 -0.49
CA VAL A 85 -3.77 7.70 -0.48
C VAL A 85 -3.11 6.32 -0.53
N TYR A 86 -2.04 6.17 -1.32
CA TYR A 86 -1.29 4.92 -1.35
C TYR A 86 -0.50 4.64 -0.07
N ASN A 87 0.01 5.68 0.61
CA ASN A 87 0.62 5.55 1.94
C ASN A 87 -0.40 5.01 2.95
N ASP A 88 -1.60 5.59 3.01
CA ASP A 88 -2.67 5.11 3.91
C ASP A 88 -3.07 3.68 3.59
N TYR A 89 -3.22 3.35 2.31
CA TYR A 89 -3.53 2.00 1.88
C TYR A 89 -2.41 1.01 2.22
N ALA A 90 -1.14 1.39 2.04
CA ALA A 90 0.00 0.58 2.40
C ALA A 90 0.04 0.34 3.92
N ARG A 91 -0.17 1.37 4.75
CA ARG A 91 -0.29 1.26 6.21
C ARG A 91 -1.39 0.26 6.59
N GLY A 92 -2.57 0.37 5.97
CA GLY A 92 -3.68 -0.56 6.17
C GLY A 92 -3.35 -2.01 5.78
N LYS A 93 -2.62 -2.22 4.68
CA LYS A 93 -2.19 -3.56 4.26
C LYS A 93 -1.05 -4.13 5.11
N ALA A 94 -0.10 -3.31 5.55
CA ALA A 94 0.95 -3.72 6.47
C ALA A 94 0.35 -4.23 7.79
N LYS A 95 -0.63 -3.51 8.34
CA LYS A 95 -1.38 -3.95 9.53
C LYS A 95 -2.05 -5.30 9.32
N MET A 96 -2.78 -5.45 8.20
CA MET A 96 -3.42 -6.72 7.86
C MET A 96 -2.42 -7.88 7.72
N VAL A 97 -1.22 -7.63 7.16
CA VAL A 97 -0.16 -8.63 7.06
C VAL A 97 0.37 -9.01 8.45
N ALA A 98 0.62 -8.02 9.32
CA ALA A 98 1.09 -8.26 10.68
C ALA A 98 0.10 -9.11 11.48
N ASP A 99 -1.19 -8.73 11.45
CA ASP A 99 -2.27 -9.44 12.15
C ASP A 99 -2.39 -10.90 11.66
N LEU A 100 -2.37 -11.12 10.34
CA LEU A 100 -2.47 -12.46 9.76
C LEU A 100 -1.24 -13.33 10.03
N ARG A 101 -0.03 -12.76 10.04
CA ARG A 101 1.19 -13.51 10.39
C ARG A 101 1.22 -13.87 11.87
N GLN A 102 0.78 -12.99 12.74
CA GLN A 102 0.61 -13.29 14.15
C GLN A 102 -0.41 -14.42 14.36
N GLU A 103 -1.55 -14.37 13.68
CA GLU A 103 -2.59 -15.39 13.82
C GLU A 103 -2.21 -16.76 13.24
N LEU A 104 -1.51 -16.78 12.09
CA LEU A 104 -1.15 -18.02 11.40
C LEU A 104 0.14 -18.68 11.93
N PHE A 105 1.09 -17.87 12.41
CA PHE A 105 2.44 -18.34 12.72
C PHE A 105 2.93 -17.92 14.11
N GLY A 106 2.20 -17.08 14.84
CA GLY A 106 2.65 -16.53 16.12
C GLY A 106 3.76 -15.47 15.99
N GLU A 107 4.00 -14.97 14.79
CA GLU A 107 5.04 -13.98 14.52
C GLU A 107 4.61 -12.57 14.99
N ILE A 108 5.47 -11.90 15.76
CA ILE A 108 5.26 -10.49 16.15
C ILE A 108 5.93 -9.60 15.10
N VAL A 109 5.14 -9.02 14.21
CA VAL A 109 5.63 -8.07 13.19
C VAL A 109 5.43 -6.64 13.68
N ARG A 110 6.52 -5.90 13.89
CA ARG A 110 6.47 -4.47 14.20
C ARG A 110 6.41 -3.66 12.91
N ILE A 111 5.44 -2.76 12.81
CA ILE A 111 5.33 -1.79 11.71
C ILE A 111 6.04 -0.53 12.16
N VAL A 112 7.13 -0.17 11.48
CA VAL A 112 7.80 1.12 11.67
C VAL A 112 7.14 2.10 10.71
N ALA A 113 6.48 3.12 11.23
CA ALA A 113 5.99 4.24 10.44
C ALA A 113 6.93 5.42 10.72
N ASP A 114 7.53 5.97 9.66
CA ASP A 114 8.18 7.28 9.73
C ASP A 114 7.06 8.32 9.73
N ASP A 115 6.70 8.81 10.92
CA ASP A 115 5.56 9.73 11.12
C ASP A 115 5.97 11.22 11.11
N ASP A 116 7.19 11.55 10.66
CA ASP A 116 7.78 12.88 10.92
C ASP A 116 7.67 13.94 9.79
N ASP A 117 7.15 13.62 8.60
CA ASP A 117 7.23 14.55 7.45
C ASP A 117 6.07 15.57 7.32
N TYR A 118 5.01 15.49 8.13
CA TYR A 118 3.84 16.37 8.00
C TYR A 118 3.88 17.66 8.84
N ALA A 119 4.87 17.83 9.72
CA ALA A 119 4.96 19.02 10.58
C ALA A 119 5.64 20.23 9.90
N ALA A 120 6.28 20.06 8.75
CA ALA A 120 7.10 21.10 8.13
C ALA A 120 6.37 22.03 7.13
N SER A 121 5.14 21.71 6.72
CA SER A 121 4.43 22.47 5.67
C SER A 121 3.64 23.69 6.16
N GLU A 122 3.44 23.88 7.47
CA GLU A 122 2.69 25.05 8.00
C GLU A 122 3.56 26.30 8.22
N ALA A 123 4.89 26.21 8.11
CA ALA A 123 5.79 27.33 8.42
C ALA A 123 6.12 28.26 7.24
N SER A 124 5.60 28.05 6.03
CA SER A 124 6.07 28.76 4.82
C SER A 124 5.05 29.64 4.09
N THR A 125 3.88 29.92 4.66
CA THR A 125 2.85 30.76 4.01
C THR A 125 2.55 32.09 4.70
N GLU A 126 3.37 32.53 5.65
CA GLU A 126 3.35 33.92 6.14
C GLU A 126 4.62 34.69 5.72
N SER A 127 4.40 35.92 5.20
CA SER A 127 5.36 36.92 4.68
C SER A 127 5.81 36.71 3.22
N ASN A 128 5.78 37.67 2.29
CA ASN A 128 5.59 39.13 2.34
C ASN A 128 5.01 39.63 1.00
N ASP A 129 4.45 40.85 1.06
CA ASP A 129 4.01 41.78 -0.01
C ASP A 129 4.56 41.55 -1.44
#